data_AF-X0UFC2-F1
#
_entry.id   AF-X0UFC2-F1
#
_cell.length_a   1.000
_cell.length_b   1.000
_cell.length_c   1.000
_cell.angle_alpha   90.00
_cell.angle_beta   90.00
_cell.angle_gamma   90.00
#
_symmetry.space_group_name_H-M   'P 1'
#
loop_
_entity.id
_entity.type
_entity.pdbx_description
1 polymer ?
#
loop_
_entity_poly.entity_id
_entity_poly.type
_entity_poly.pdbx_seq_one_letter_code
_entity_poly.pdbx_strand_id
1 'polypeptide(L)' 'MPLTGIEIFKLLPKTNCGECGVPTCLAFAMNLATAKAELSACPYVSDEAKAQLQEASA' A
#
# COMPACT_ATOMS: atom_id res chain seq x y z
N MET A 1 -14.87 1.17 -7.85
CA MET A 1 -13.81 0.63 -8.73
C MET A 1 -12.65 0.23 -7.84
N PRO A 2 -11.97 -0.90 -8.09
CA PRO A 2 -10.79 -1.26 -7.32
C PRO A 2 -9.76 -0.12 -7.40
N LEU A 3 -9.12 0.22 -6.28
CA LEU A 3 -8.09 1.25 -6.26
C LEU A 3 -6.97 0.88 -7.22
N THR A 4 -6.52 1.86 -7.99
CA THR A 4 -5.31 1.73 -8.80
C THR A 4 -4.07 1.75 -7.90
N GLY A 5 -2.98 1.14 -8.36
CA GLY A 5 -1.71 1.20 -7.61
C GLY A 5 -1.20 2.64 -7.41
N ILE A 6 -1.58 3.59 -8.26
CA ILE A 6 -1.27 5.01 -8.07
C ILE A 6 -2.06 5.61 -6.91
N GLU A 7 -3.34 5.27 -6.75
CA GLU A 7 -4.16 5.76 -5.63
C GLU A 7 -3.66 5.21 -4.30
N ILE A 8 -3.32 3.91 -4.26
CA ILE A 8 -2.71 3.29 -3.08
C ILE A 8 -1.38 3.97 -2.74
N PHE A 9 -0.52 4.21 -3.74
CA PHE A 9 0.78 4.86 -3.54
C PHE A 9 0.67 6.26 -2.91
N LYS A 10 -0.41 7.00 -3.19
CA LYS A 10 -0.64 8.32 -2.58
C LYS A 10 -0.82 8.24 -1.06
N LEU A 11 -1.35 7.14 -0.56
CA LEU A 11 -1.63 6.89 0.86
C LEU A 11 -0.45 6.25 1.60
N LEU A 12 0.55 5.74 0.88
CA LEU A 12 1.74 5.14 1.49
C LEU A 12 2.72 6.20 2.01
N PRO A 13 3.63 5.83 2.94
CA PRO A 13 4.63 6.75 3.51
C PRO A 13 5.69 7.28 2.53
N LYS A 14 5.82 6.65 1.35
CA LYS A 14 6.79 7.01 0.29
C LYS A 14 8.26 7.03 0.74
N THR A 15 8.60 6.28 1.79
CA THR A 15 9.98 6.18 2.30
C THR A 15 10.88 5.31 1.43
N ASN A 16 10.32 4.41 0.61
CA ASN A 16 11.05 3.41 -0.18
C ASN A 16 12.06 2.59 0.65
N CYS A 17 11.74 2.32 1.92
CA CYS A 17 12.63 1.64 2.87
C CYS A 17 12.94 0.17 2.52
N GLY A 18 12.08 -0.51 1.76
CA GLY A 18 12.26 -1.91 1.39
C GLY A 18 11.87 -2.95 2.46
N GLU A 19 11.47 -2.52 3.65
CA GLU A 19 11.16 -3.42 4.78
C GLU A 19 9.91 -4.29 4.57
N CYS A 20 9.07 -3.92 3.60
CA CYS A 20 7.93 -4.73 3.13
C CYS A 20 8.32 -5.80 2.08
N GLY A 21 9.61 -6.00 1.83
CA GLY A 21 10.12 -7.03 0.92
C GLY A 21 10.13 -6.64 -0.57
N VAL A 22 9.85 -5.37 -0.89
CA VAL A 22 9.83 -4.85 -2.27
C VAL A 22 10.60 -3.53 -2.37
N PRO A 23 11.22 -3.22 -3.53
CA PRO A 23 12.22 -2.16 -3.62
C PRO A 23 11.68 -0.73 -3.48
N THR A 24 10.38 -0.50 -3.72
CA THR A 24 9.79 0.84 -3.65
C THR A 24 8.35 0.79 -3.12
N CYS A 25 7.88 1.90 -2.57
CA CYS A 25 6.48 2.06 -2.18
C CYS A 25 5.52 1.97 -3.38
N LEU A 26 5.97 2.38 -4.58
CA LEU A 26 5.15 2.20 -5.79
C LEU A 26 5.01 0.72 -6.15
N ALA A 27 6.09 -0.06 -6.10
CA ALA A 27 6.03 -1.50 -6.31
C ALA A 27 5.12 -2.19 -5.27
N PHE A 28 5.22 -1.76 -4.00
CA PHE A 28 4.32 -2.23 -2.95
C PHE A 28 2.85 -1.92 -3.26
N ALA A 29 2.55 -0.68 -3.67
CA ALA A 29 1.21 -0.27 -4.04
C ALA A 29 0.63 -1.06 -5.22
N MET A 30 1.45 -1.39 -6.23
CA MET A 30 1.03 -2.24 -7.35
C MET A 30 0.75 -3.69 -6.90
N ASN A 31 1.54 -4.21 -5.96
CA ASN A 31 1.30 -5.53 -5.39
C ASN A 31 0.02 -5.54 -4.53
N LEU A 32 -0.26 -4.49 -3.76
CA LEU A 32 -1.53 -4.34 -3.03
C LEU A 32 -2.73 -4.29 -4.00
N ALA A 33 -2.64 -3.48 -5.07
CA ALA A 33 -3.70 -3.37 -6.07
C ALA A 33 -4.02 -4.70 -6.79
N THR A 34 -3.04 -5.61 -6.84
CA THR A 34 -3.17 -6.93 -7.47
C THR A 34 -3.28 -8.08 -6.47
N ALA A 35 -3.50 -7.78 -5.18
CA ALA A 35 -3.59 -8.75 -4.08
C ALA A 35 -2.37 -9.70 -3.95
N LYS A 36 -1.18 -9.23 -4.36
CA LYS A 36 0.10 -9.94 -4.23
C LYS A 36 0.88 -9.60 -2.96
N ALA A 37 0.38 -8.65 -2.17
CA ALA A 37 0.94 -8.25 -0.89
C ALA A 37 -0.20 -7.87 0.07
N GLU A 38 0.09 -7.89 1.37
CA GLU A 38 -0.82 -7.41 2.41
C GLU A 38 -0.33 -6.07 2.96
N LEU A 39 -1.27 -5.20 3.34
CA LEU A 39 -0.96 -3.88 3.89
C LEU A 39 -0.18 -3.97 5.22
N SER A 40 -0.40 -5.04 5.97
CA SER A 40 0.31 -5.41 7.21
C SER A 40 1.83 -5.53 7.03
N ALA A 41 2.31 -5.77 5.80
CA ALA A 41 3.74 -5.88 5.51
C ALA A 41 4.47 -4.53 5.54
N CYS A 42 3.76 -3.40 5.51
CA CYS A 42 4.39 -2.08 5.64
C CYS A 42 4.40 -1.62 7.10
N PRO A 43 5.57 -1.52 7.77
CA PRO A 43 5.64 -1.15 9.18
C PRO A 43 5.34 0.34 9.43
N TYR A 44 5.34 1.17 8.39
CA TYR A 44 5.22 2.62 8.49
C TYR A 44 3.87 3.17 8.03
N VAL A 45 2.94 2.33 7.60
CA VAL A 45 1.63 2.81 7.14
C VAL A 45 0.82 3.33 8.32
N SER A 46 0.28 4.54 8.21
CA SER A 46 -0.53 5.17 9.26
C SER A 46 -1.88 4.46 9.40
N ASP A 47 -2.48 4.54 10.59
CA ASP A 47 -3.79 3.93 10.83
C ASP A 47 -4.90 4.58 9.98
N GLU A 48 -4.77 5.88 9.66
CA GLU A 48 -5.65 6.57 8.72
C GLU A 48 -5.55 6.01 7.30
N ALA A 49 -4.33 5.77 6.81
CA ALA A 49 -4.13 5.14 5.50
C ALA A 49 -4.63 3.69 5.48
N LYS A 50 -4.49 2.95 6.59
CA LYS A 50 -5.08 1.60 6.73
C LYS A 50 -6.60 1.64 6.60
N ALA A 51 -7.27 2.53 7.32
CA ALA A 51 -8.73 2.67 7.25
C ALA A 51 -9.20 2.96 5.82
N GLN A 52 -8.58 3.94 5.15
CA GLN A 52 -8.94 4.31 3.77
C GLN A 52 -8.72 3.17 2.77
N LEU A 53 -7.64 2.40 2.91
CA LEU A 53 -7.34 1.27 2.03
C LEU A 53 -8.28 0.07 2.29
N GLN A 54 -8.70 -0.14 3.54
CA GLN A 54 -9.68 -1.18 3.90
C GLN A 54 -11.08 -0.85 3.38
N GLU A 55 -11.54 0.40 3.55
CA GLU A 55 -12.83 0.87 3.03
C GLU A 55 -12.93 0.75 1.51
N ALA A 56 -11.83 1.04 0.80
CA ALA A 56 -11.81 0.99 -0.65
C ALA A 56 -11.62 -0.43 -1.25
N SER A 57 -11.33 -1.42 -0.40
CA SER A 57 -11.21 -2.83 -0.77
C SER A 57 -12.46 -3.66 -0.45
N ALA A 58 -13.46 -3.06 0.22
CA ALA A 58 -14.79 -3.61 0.49
C ALA A 58 -15.76 -3.32 -0.66
#